data_AF-A0A4P9Y856-F1
#
_entry.id   AF-A0A4P9Y856-F1
#
_cell.length_a   1.000
_cell.length_b   1.000
_cell.length_c   1.000
_cell.angle_alpha   90.00
_cell.angle_beta   90.00
_cell.angle_gamma   90.00
#
_symmetry.space_group_name_H-M   'P 1'
#
loop_
_entity.id
_entity.type
_entity.pdbx_description
1 polymer ?
#
loop_
_entity_poly.entity_id
_entity_poly.type
_entity_poly.pdbx_seq_one_letter_code
_entity_poly.pdbx_strand_id
1 'polypeptide(L)'
;MAYQPGSLNQAASSIFFHGNMMHDLLGVYGFTVENGAFQKRTYGKGGREGGSIVVLVNSDIAERDNPDIARFWAPPPAPEPGIMELGVLQGRSAALTFEIPTHEYIHGLSSRSTGGATNADCLCGSRESEMLAEGWSDLISVILRVTPKHTRKTAKFGFAEYVMGKNLRGRKYSAAPSDPKDPYSATRGRTTHMGGAIWAGVLYEVFWNLVDRLGFDPDWMSGNVERGNTLALWIIIVGMRLQPCLPTFLNARDSILQATEIIQPAILCDVWSAFADRGLGADAHLVQGNVSATDTEVPLQPVDGFTLPSQCKEFKTAPMRQ
;
A
#
# COMPACT_ATOMS: atom_id res chain seq x y z
N MET A 1 -33.38 14.32 -12.25
CA MET A 1 -33.40 13.93 -10.83
C MET A 1 -32.11 14.40 -10.19
N ALA A 2 -32.18 15.32 -9.23
CA ALA A 2 -31.01 15.74 -8.48
C ALA A 2 -30.60 14.59 -7.53
N TYR A 3 -29.41 14.04 -7.73
CA TYR A 3 -28.80 13.06 -6.84
C TYR A 3 -28.58 13.74 -5.48
N GLN A 4 -29.24 13.24 -4.43
CA GLN A 4 -28.95 13.70 -3.07
C GLN A 4 -27.54 13.20 -2.72
N PRO A 5 -26.61 14.07 -2.29
CA PRO A 5 -25.37 13.64 -1.65
C PRO A 5 -25.75 12.61 -0.59
N GLY A 6 -25.02 11.50 -0.47
CA GLY A 6 -25.27 10.60 0.65
C GLY A 6 -25.29 11.44 1.92
N SER A 7 -26.40 11.37 2.66
CA SER A 7 -26.62 12.24 3.81
C SER A 7 -25.41 12.15 4.74
N LEU A 8 -25.04 13.24 5.42
CA LEU A 8 -23.89 13.25 6.34
C LEU A 8 -23.91 12.03 7.29
N ASN A 9 -25.09 11.62 7.74
CA ASN A 9 -25.29 10.44 8.58
C ASN A 9 -24.93 9.11 7.87
N GLN A 10 -25.27 8.95 6.58
CA GLN A 10 -24.88 7.77 5.80
C GLN A 10 -23.37 7.72 5.61
N ALA A 11 -22.75 8.84 5.23
CA ALA A 11 -21.30 8.94 5.05
C ALA A 11 -20.56 8.67 6.36
N ALA A 12 -21.01 9.25 7.47
CA ALA A 12 -20.46 9.04 8.81
C ALA A 12 -20.60 7.59 9.30
N SER A 13 -21.76 6.97 9.08
CA SER A 13 -21.99 5.57 9.47
C SER A 13 -21.12 4.60 8.64
N SER A 14 -21.01 4.87 7.33
CA SER A 14 -20.18 4.10 6.40
C SER A 14 -18.71 4.13 6.83
N ILE A 15 -18.14 5.32 7.02
CA ILE A 15 -16.72 5.44 7.40
C ILE A 15 -16.45 4.93 8.82
N PHE A 16 -17.40 5.07 9.74
CA PHE A 16 -17.26 4.50 11.07
C PHE A 16 -17.15 2.98 11.01
N PHE A 17 -18.05 2.32 10.27
CA PHE A 17 -17.97 0.87 10.08
C PHE A 17 -16.66 0.46 9.40
N HIS A 18 -16.33 1.11 8.28
CA HIS A 18 -15.12 0.81 7.50
C HIS A 18 -13.84 1.01 8.31
N GLY A 19 -13.72 2.12 9.04
CA GLY A 19 -12.56 2.42 9.87
C GLY A 19 -12.34 1.40 10.99
N ASN A 20 -13.41 0.95 11.65
CA ASN A 20 -13.31 -0.10 12.67
C ASN A 20 -12.98 -1.47 12.06
N MET A 21 -13.53 -1.80 10.89
CA MET A 21 -13.15 -3.01 10.16
C MET A 21 -11.67 -3.01 9.78
N MET A 22 -11.14 -1.88 9.29
CA MET A 22 -9.72 -1.73 8.98
C MET A 22 -8.84 -1.80 10.22
N HIS A 23 -9.28 -1.21 11.34
CA HIS A 23 -8.61 -1.34 12.64
C HIS A 23 -8.44 -2.81 13.04
N ASP A 24 -9.53 -3.57 13.03
CA ASP A 24 -9.53 -4.97 13.46
C ASP A 24 -8.72 -5.84 12.50
N LEU A 25 -8.89 -5.64 11.19
CA LEU A 25 -8.13 -6.34 10.16
C LEU A 25 -6.63 -6.14 10.34
N LEU A 26 -6.17 -4.89 10.40
CA LEU A 26 -4.74 -4.59 10.53
C LEU A 26 -4.18 -5.08 11.88
N GLY A 27 -5.02 -5.14 12.92
CA GLY A 27 -4.69 -5.76 14.20
C GLY A 27 -4.32 -7.25 14.07
N VAL A 28 -5.04 -8.02 13.25
CA VAL A 28 -4.71 -9.44 12.94
C VAL A 28 -3.31 -9.54 12.33
N TYR A 29 -2.94 -8.60 11.47
CA TYR A 29 -1.62 -8.53 10.83
C TYR A 29 -0.56 -7.78 11.66
N GLY A 30 -0.83 -7.60 12.95
CA GLY A 30 0.15 -7.10 13.92
C GLY A 30 0.26 -5.58 14.02
N PHE A 31 -0.64 -4.80 13.42
CA PHE A 31 -0.76 -3.38 13.73
C PHE A 31 -1.59 -3.20 15.01
N THR A 32 -0.94 -3.45 16.14
CA THR A 32 -1.49 -3.32 17.50
C THR A 32 -1.07 -1.99 18.12
N VAL A 33 -1.61 -1.62 19.28
CA VAL A 33 -1.23 -0.36 19.96
C VAL A 33 0.26 -0.31 20.31
N GLU A 34 0.86 -1.45 20.66
CA GLU A 34 2.31 -1.57 20.85
C GLU A 34 3.08 -1.23 19.57
N ASN A 35 2.52 -1.61 18.41
CA ASN A 35 3.08 -1.33 17.09
C ASN A 35 2.52 -0.06 16.45
N GLY A 36 1.96 0.87 17.24
CA GLY A 36 1.55 2.20 16.78
C GLY A 36 0.10 2.35 16.31
N ALA A 37 -0.75 1.34 16.49
CA ALA A 37 -2.16 1.44 16.08
C ALA A 37 -2.92 2.58 16.76
N PHE A 38 -3.95 3.09 16.08
CA PHE A 38 -4.76 4.21 16.53
C PHE A 38 -5.85 3.73 17.49
N GLN A 39 -5.65 3.87 18.81
CA GLN A 39 -6.62 3.39 19.80
C GLN A 39 -6.70 4.28 21.04
N LYS A 40 -7.88 4.85 21.30
CA LYS A 40 -8.09 5.78 22.43
C LYS A 40 -7.85 5.15 23.80
N ARG A 41 -8.22 3.87 23.99
CA ARG A 41 -8.09 3.13 25.25
C ARG A 41 -7.48 1.78 24.96
N THR A 42 -6.43 1.37 25.67
CA THR A 42 -5.74 0.09 25.40
C THR A 42 -6.40 -1.10 26.08
N TYR A 43 -7.33 -0.85 27.00
CA TYR A 43 -7.99 -1.88 27.81
C TYR A 43 -6.99 -2.80 28.54
N GLY A 44 -5.84 -2.25 28.95
CA GLY A 44 -4.79 -3.01 29.64
C GLY A 44 -3.90 -3.87 28.73
N LYS A 45 -4.01 -3.75 27.40
CA LYS A 45 -3.20 -4.51 26.43
C LYS A 45 -1.80 -3.91 26.14
N GLY A 46 -1.31 -3.00 26.99
CA GLY A 46 -0.05 -2.29 26.76
C GLY A 46 -0.12 -1.25 25.64
N GLY A 47 1.03 -0.65 25.30
CA GLY A 47 1.11 0.47 24.36
C GLY A 47 0.64 1.81 24.95
N ARG A 48 0.67 2.87 24.14
CA ARG A 48 0.26 4.22 24.57
C ARG A 48 -1.22 4.44 24.33
N GLU A 49 -1.96 4.86 25.36
CA GLU A 49 -3.35 5.30 25.20
C GLU A 49 -3.41 6.68 24.55
N GLY A 50 -4.44 6.88 23.72
CA GLY A 50 -4.61 8.12 22.97
C GLY A 50 -4.42 7.90 21.47
N GLY A 51 -4.62 8.94 20.68
CA GLY A 51 -4.41 8.85 19.24
C GLY A 51 -5.39 7.94 18.48
N SER A 52 -6.70 8.07 18.73
CA SER A 52 -7.74 7.55 17.82
C SER A 52 -7.66 8.22 16.44
N ILE A 53 -8.36 7.68 15.44
CA ILE A 53 -8.60 8.41 14.19
C ILE A 53 -9.82 9.32 14.36
N VAL A 54 -9.66 10.59 14.02
CA VAL A 54 -10.75 11.53 13.79
C VAL A 54 -10.98 11.61 12.29
N VAL A 55 -12.23 11.44 11.85
CA VAL A 55 -12.58 11.52 10.44
C VAL A 55 -13.43 12.76 10.19
N LEU A 56 -12.95 13.66 9.33
CA LEU A 56 -13.72 14.78 8.80
C LEU A 56 -14.47 14.31 7.56
N VAL A 57 -15.79 14.14 7.68
CA VAL A 57 -16.65 13.58 6.63
C VAL A 57 -17.28 14.70 5.83
N ASN A 58 -17.32 14.50 4.51
CA ASN A 58 -17.84 15.48 3.55
C ASN A 58 -17.14 16.84 3.70
N SER A 59 -15.82 16.82 3.87
CA SER A 59 -15.03 18.07 3.95
C SER A 59 -14.99 18.78 2.60
N ASP A 60 -14.74 20.09 2.64
CA ASP A 60 -14.57 20.92 1.44
C ASP A 60 -13.16 20.80 0.84
N ILE A 61 -12.38 19.77 1.22
CA ILE A 61 -11.01 19.54 0.72
C ILE A 61 -10.97 19.36 -0.81
N ALA A 62 -12.04 18.77 -1.35
CA ALA A 62 -12.25 18.54 -2.76
C ALA A 62 -12.74 19.82 -3.44
N GLU A 63 -11.82 20.71 -3.82
CA GLU A 63 -12.14 21.91 -4.58
C GLU A 63 -12.03 21.68 -6.10
N ARG A 64 -12.66 22.53 -6.93
CA ARG A 64 -12.63 22.37 -8.40
C ARG A 64 -11.22 22.31 -8.99
N ASP A 65 -10.27 23.01 -8.35
CA ASP A 65 -8.88 23.13 -8.80
C ASP A 65 -7.89 22.36 -7.91
N ASN A 66 -8.38 21.66 -6.87
CA ASN A 66 -7.59 20.78 -6.03
C ASN A 66 -7.97 19.30 -6.30
N PRO A 67 -7.08 18.49 -6.90
CA PRO A 67 -7.39 17.08 -7.14
C PRO A 67 -7.46 16.23 -5.87
N ASP A 68 -7.04 16.77 -4.71
CA ASP A 68 -7.05 16.05 -3.45
C ASP A 68 -8.47 15.93 -2.91
N ILE A 69 -9.04 14.74 -3.06
CA ILE A 69 -10.38 14.41 -2.54
C ILE A 69 -10.34 13.79 -1.15
N ALA A 70 -9.15 13.48 -0.64
CA ALA A 70 -8.91 12.90 0.66
C ALA A 70 -7.46 13.12 1.11
N ARG A 71 -7.21 13.02 2.41
CA ARG A 71 -5.86 12.95 2.99
C ARG A 71 -5.88 12.30 4.37
N PHE A 72 -4.72 11.82 4.81
CA PHE A 72 -4.50 11.34 6.16
C PHE A 72 -3.26 11.97 6.80
N TRP A 73 -3.45 12.60 7.95
CA TRP A 73 -2.35 13.05 8.79
C TRP A 73 -2.14 12.06 9.94
N ALA A 74 -0.92 11.52 10.03
CA ALA A 74 -0.54 10.50 11.01
C ALA A 74 0.57 11.02 11.93
N PRO A 75 0.25 11.64 13.08
CA PRO A 75 1.28 11.99 14.06
C PRO A 75 1.85 10.73 14.73
N PRO A 76 3.00 10.83 15.40
CA PRO A 76 3.49 9.77 16.29
C PRO A 76 2.40 9.30 17.30
N PRO A 77 2.47 8.06 17.81
CA PRO A 77 1.48 7.53 18.74
C PRO A 77 1.40 8.31 20.04
N ALA A 78 0.18 8.80 20.27
CA ALA A 78 -0.32 9.44 21.49
C ALA A 78 0.42 10.72 21.94
N PRO A 79 -0.34 11.72 22.46
CA PRO A 79 -1.80 11.76 22.59
C PRO A 79 -2.56 12.10 21.30
N GLU A 80 -1.87 12.56 20.25
CA GLU A 80 -2.47 13.18 19.06
C GLU A 80 -3.24 12.17 18.20
N PRO A 81 -4.47 12.52 17.75
CA PRO A 81 -5.23 11.68 16.84
C PRO A 81 -4.64 11.69 15.43
N GLY A 82 -4.81 10.58 14.71
CA GLY A 82 -4.75 10.63 13.25
C GLY A 82 -5.95 11.40 12.71
N ILE A 83 -5.76 12.20 11.66
CA ILE A 83 -6.84 12.98 11.05
C ILE A 83 -7.01 12.49 9.61
N MET A 84 -8.16 11.85 9.34
CA MET A 84 -8.58 11.49 7.99
C MET A 84 -9.59 12.52 7.49
N GLU A 85 -9.34 13.13 6.34
CA GLU A 85 -10.30 14.04 5.71
C GLU A 85 -10.81 13.41 4.43
N LEU A 86 -12.13 13.38 4.26
CA LEU A 86 -12.80 12.75 3.13
C LEU A 86 -13.78 13.74 2.50
N GLY A 87 -13.46 14.17 1.28
CA GLY A 87 -14.21 15.18 0.56
C GLY A 87 -15.42 14.68 -0.21
N VAL A 88 -16.14 15.63 -0.83
CA VAL A 88 -17.23 15.36 -1.77
C VAL A 88 -16.91 16.00 -3.11
N LEU A 89 -16.87 15.20 -4.18
CA LEU A 89 -16.70 15.70 -5.54
C LEU A 89 -17.93 15.39 -6.38
N GLN A 90 -18.52 16.41 -7.01
CA GLN A 90 -19.70 16.26 -7.89
C GLN A 90 -20.86 15.49 -7.23
N GLY A 91 -21.07 15.71 -5.92
CA GLY A 91 -22.09 15.03 -5.13
C GLY A 91 -21.73 13.59 -4.70
N ARG A 92 -20.53 13.10 -5.03
CA ARG A 92 -20.02 11.78 -4.63
C ARG A 92 -19.07 11.92 -3.44
N SER A 93 -19.46 11.37 -2.30
CA SER A 93 -18.64 11.39 -1.08
C SER A 93 -17.57 10.29 -1.13
N ALA A 94 -16.31 10.64 -0.84
CA ALA A 94 -15.22 9.68 -0.70
C ALA A 94 -15.45 8.67 0.43
N ALA A 95 -16.16 9.08 1.49
CA ALA A 95 -16.51 8.24 2.65
C ALA A 95 -17.48 7.08 2.33
N LEU A 96 -18.09 7.09 1.14
CA LEU A 96 -18.95 6.01 0.64
C LEU A 96 -18.23 5.05 -0.31
N THR A 97 -16.92 5.22 -0.51
CA THR A 97 -16.10 4.27 -1.25
C THR A 97 -15.30 3.39 -0.32
N PHE A 98 -14.88 2.23 -0.81
CA PHE A 98 -13.96 1.35 -0.08
C PHE A 98 -12.51 1.78 -0.27
N GLU A 99 -12.12 2.05 -1.52
CA GLU A 99 -10.73 2.26 -1.92
C GLU A 99 -10.08 3.51 -1.31
N ILE A 100 -10.76 4.66 -1.31
CA ILE A 100 -10.17 5.92 -0.82
C ILE A 100 -9.98 5.87 0.70
N PRO A 101 -10.98 5.55 1.53
CA PRO A 101 -10.76 5.46 2.98
C PRO A 101 -9.75 4.38 3.39
N THR A 102 -9.69 3.25 2.68
CA THR A 102 -8.63 2.26 2.92
C THR A 102 -7.26 2.85 2.59
N HIS A 103 -7.09 3.49 1.44
CA HIS A 103 -5.84 4.15 1.06
C HIS A 103 -5.39 5.14 2.15
N GLU A 104 -6.28 6.02 2.62
CA GLU A 104 -5.97 6.97 3.68
C GLU A 104 -5.59 6.29 5.01
N TYR A 105 -6.30 5.22 5.40
CA TYR A 105 -5.95 4.48 6.62
C TYR A 105 -4.53 3.91 6.52
N ILE A 106 -4.15 3.42 5.34
CA ILE A 106 -2.85 2.79 5.11
C ILE A 106 -1.71 3.79 5.14
N HIS A 107 -1.91 5.07 4.83
CA HIS A 107 -0.93 6.11 5.18
C HIS A 107 -0.65 6.13 6.69
N GLY A 108 -1.70 6.05 7.52
CA GLY A 108 -1.55 5.94 8.96
C GLY A 108 -0.76 4.70 9.40
N LEU A 109 -1.00 3.55 8.77
CA LEU A 109 -0.25 2.32 9.00
C LEU A 109 1.23 2.46 8.60
N SER A 110 1.50 2.91 7.38
CA SER A 110 2.86 2.95 6.84
C SER A 110 3.72 3.99 7.55
N SER A 111 3.16 5.16 7.88
CA SER A 111 3.85 6.22 8.63
C SER A 111 4.20 5.78 10.05
N ARG A 112 3.34 5.01 10.72
CA ARG A 112 3.61 4.48 12.06
C ARG A 112 4.34 3.14 12.09
N SER A 113 4.60 2.53 10.93
CA SER A 113 5.39 1.30 10.84
C SER A 113 6.85 1.59 10.44
N THR A 114 7.05 2.49 9.49
CA THR A 114 8.36 2.78 8.90
C THR A 114 9.27 3.51 9.88
N GLY A 115 10.50 3.02 10.07
CA GLY A 115 11.47 3.67 10.97
C GLY A 115 11.08 3.64 12.45
N GLY A 116 10.06 2.85 12.82
CA GLY A 116 9.55 2.69 14.17
C GLY A 116 8.43 3.68 14.51
N ALA A 117 7.47 3.22 15.32
CA ALA A 117 6.21 3.93 15.53
C ALA A 117 6.35 5.37 16.06
N THR A 118 7.41 5.69 16.80
CA THR A 118 7.60 7.04 17.36
C THR A 118 8.15 8.06 16.36
N ASN A 119 8.50 7.66 15.12
CA ASN A 119 8.96 8.55 14.08
C ASN A 119 8.03 8.49 12.86
N ALA A 120 7.08 9.41 12.80
CA ALA A 120 6.08 9.43 11.72
C ALA A 120 6.56 10.10 10.43
N ASP A 121 7.77 10.67 10.43
CA ASP A 121 8.31 11.44 9.31
C ASP A 121 9.14 10.57 8.34
N CYS A 122 9.16 9.25 8.55
CA CYS A 122 10.04 8.35 7.79
C CYS A 122 9.60 8.04 6.37
N LEU A 123 8.44 8.54 5.96
CA LEU A 123 7.94 8.44 4.58
C LEU A 123 7.74 9.79 3.90
N CYS A 124 8.15 10.88 4.55
CA CYS A 124 8.18 12.21 3.95
C CYS A 124 9.61 12.71 3.89
N GLY A 125 10.00 13.37 2.80
CA GLY A 125 11.35 13.95 2.69
C GLY A 125 12.35 13.16 1.85
N SER A 126 11.91 12.08 1.20
CA SER A 126 12.62 11.55 0.03
C SER A 126 11.62 11.12 -1.04
N ARG A 127 12.01 11.26 -2.31
CA ARG A 127 11.11 10.98 -3.43
C ARG A 127 10.64 9.52 -3.45
N GLU A 128 11.53 8.57 -3.19
CA GLU A 128 11.15 7.15 -3.18
C GLU A 128 10.33 6.78 -1.94
N SER A 129 10.65 7.31 -0.76
CA SER A 129 9.85 7.02 0.45
C SER A 129 8.42 7.51 0.32
N GLU A 130 8.21 8.69 -0.27
CA GLU A 130 6.87 9.23 -0.52
C GLU A 130 6.12 8.39 -1.57
N MET A 131 6.80 7.96 -2.64
CA MET A 131 6.21 7.05 -3.63
C MET A 131 5.81 5.71 -2.99
N LEU A 132 6.64 5.18 -2.09
CA LEU A 132 6.31 3.95 -1.39
C LEU A 132 5.05 4.16 -0.51
N ALA A 133 4.92 5.31 0.17
CA ALA A 133 3.74 5.68 0.95
C ALA A 133 2.45 5.53 0.13
N GLU A 134 2.41 6.14 -1.05
CA GLU A 134 1.31 6.03 -2.01
C GLU A 134 1.08 4.59 -2.47
N GLY A 135 2.16 3.85 -2.74
CA GLY A 135 2.07 2.50 -3.29
C GLY A 135 1.60 1.44 -2.29
N TRP A 136 1.97 1.55 -1.00
CA TRP A 136 1.40 0.67 0.03
C TRP A 136 -0.11 0.91 0.18
N SER A 137 -0.51 2.18 0.20
CA SER A 137 -1.91 2.61 0.31
C SER A 137 -2.74 2.12 -0.88
N ASP A 138 -2.24 2.30 -2.10
CA ASP A 138 -2.87 1.79 -3.31
C ASP A 138 -2.98 0.27 -3.31
N LEU A 139 -1.87 -0.45 -3.06
CA LEU A 139 -1.89 -1.91 -3.09
C LEU A 139 -2.94 -2.48 -2.12
N ILE A 140 -2.90 -2.07 -0.85
CA ILE A 140 -3.77 -2.66 0.16
C ILE A 140 -5.24 -2.33 -0.14
N SER A 141 -5.54 -1.10 -0.60
CA SER A 141 -6.89 -0.75 -1.07
C SER A 141 -7.36 -1.56 -2.29
N VAL A 142 -6.44 -2.06 -3.11
CA VAL A 142 -6.73 -2.87 -4.29
C VAL A 142 -6.91 -4.34 -3.93
N ILE A 143 -5.96 -4.95 -3.20
CA ILE A 143 -6.01 -6.39 -2.94
C ILE A 143 -7.18 -6.78 -2.05
N LEU A 144 -7.63 -5.90 -1.14
CA LEU A 144 -8.80 -6.17 -0.30
C LEU A 144 -10.13 -6.18 -1.07
N ARG A 145 -10.15 -5.73 -2.33
CA ARG A 145 -11.29 -5.88 -3.25
C ARG A 145 -11.25 -7.19 -4.07
N VAL A 146 -10.15 -7.94 -4.00
CA VAL A 146 -10.03 -9.25 -4.64
C VAL A 146 -10.93 -10.26 -3.91
N THR A 147 -11.52 -11.17 -4.67
CA THR A 147 -12.44 -12.20 -4.16
C THR A 147 -12.06 -13.54 -4.77
N PRO A 148 -12.55 -14.67 -4.24
CA PRO A 148 -12.26 -15.99 -4.81
C PRO A 148 -12.69 -16.18 -6.28
N LYS A 149 -13.50 -15.28 -6.85
CA LYS A 149 -13.91 -15.30 -8.26
C LYS A 149 -12.88 -14.66 -9.19
N HIS A 150 -11.96 -13.87 -8.66
CA HIS A 150 -10.92 -13.22 -9.43
C HIS A 150 -9.76 -14.19 -9.67
N THR A 151 -9.15 -14.08 -10.85
CA THR A 151 -7.87 -14.71 -11.16
C THR A 151 -6.88 -13.61 -11.54
N ARG A 152 -5.58 -13.93 -11.58
CA ARG A 152 -4.54 -13.05 -12.11
C ARG A 152 -4.92 -12.35 -13.43
N LYS A 153 -5.66 -13.04 -14.31
CA LYS A 153 -6.08 -12.51 -15.62
C LYS A 153 -7.27 -11.55 -15.53
N THR A 154 -8.18 -11.77 -14.59
CA THR A 154 -9.46 -11.04 -14.50
C THR A 154 -9.46 -9.92 -13.46
N ALA A 155 -8.52 -9.94 -12.52
CA ALA A 155 -8.43 -9.00 -11.43
C ALA A 155 -7.82 -7.67 -11.88
N LYS A 156 -8.64 -6.83 -12.53
CA LYS A 156 -8.23 -5.53 -13.04
C LYS A 156 -8.94 -4.40 -12.32
N PHE A 157 -8.19 -3.60 -11.57
CA PHE A 157 -8.78 -2.58 -10.69
C PHE A 157 -8.28 -1.18 -11.02
N GLY A 158 -9.21 -0.24 -11.20
CA GLY A 158 -8.90 1.18 -11.13
C GLY A 158 -8.88 1.68 -9.68
N PHE A 159 -8.47 2.94 -9.52
CA PHE A 159 -8.48 3.66 -8.26
C PHE A 159 -9.32 4.93 -8.37
N ALA A 160 -10.20 5.14 -7.39
CA ALA A 160 -11.11 6.27 -7.23
C ALA A 160 -12.08 6.50 -8.41
N GLU A 161 -12.34 5.48 -9.25
CA GLU A 161 -13.12 5.63 -10.49
C GLU A 161 -14.54 6.14 -10.22
N TYR A 162 -15.14 5.72 -9.11
CA TYR A 162 -16.49 6.16 -8.73
C TYR A 162 -16.52 7.66 -8.43
N VAL A 163 -15.65 8.17 -7.54
CA VAL A 163 -15.69 9.59 -7.14
C VAL A 163 -15.21 10.48 -8.29
N MET A 164 -14.17 10.05 -9.00
CA MET A 164 -13.48 10.89 -9.98
C MET A 164 -14.05 10.78 -11.41
N GLY A 165 -14.86 9.76 -11.68
CA GLY A 165 -15.36 9.46 -13.03
C GLY A 165 -14.28 8.96 -14.00
N LYS A 166 -13.05 8.76 -13.52
CA LYS A 166 -11.91 8.23 -14.27
C LYS A 166 -10.93 7.55 -13.32
N ASN A 167 -10.07 6.68 -13.84
CA ASN A 167 -8.95 6.14 -13.08
C ASN A 167 -7.94 7.25 -12.77
N LEU A 168 -7.53 7.40 -11.51
CA LEU A 168 -6.51 8.39 -11.13
C LEU A 168 -5.08 7.94 -11.39
N ARG A 169 -4.85 6.66 -11.69
CA ARG A 169 -3.52 6.11 -11.96
C ARG A 169 -3.27 5.95 -13.45
N GLY A 170 -2.00 5.81 -13.84
CA GLY A 170 -1.60 5.67 -15.24
C GLY A 170 -2.24 4.47 -15.95
N ARG A 171 -2.53 3.39 -15.22
CA ARG A 171 -3.27 2.22 -15.69
C ARG A 171 -4.05 1.57 -14.55
N LYS A 172 -4.95 0.64 -14.88
CA LYS A 172 -5.55 -0.25 -13.88
C LYS A 172 -4.49 -1.22 -13.39
N TYR A 173 -4.54 -1.54 -12.09
CA TYR A 173 -3.74 -2.60 -11.50
C TYR A 173 -4.13 -3.94 -12.12
N SER A 174 -3.14 -4.65 -12.64
CA SER A 174 -3.29 -5.94 -13.31
C SER A 174 -1.98 -6.71 -13.21
N ALA A 175 -2.09 -8.02 -13.03
CA ALA A 175 -0.96 -8.96 -13.09
C ALA A 175 -1.13 -9.95 -14.25
N ALA A 176 -2.06 -9.66 -15.18
CA ALA A 176 -2.30 -10.48 -16.34
C ALA A 176 -1.05 -10.50 -17.24
N PRO A 177 -0.60 -11.67 -17.71
CA PRO A 177 0.63 -11.78 -18.52
C PRO A 177 0.63 -10.94 -19.81
N SER A 178 -0.56 -10.64 -20.35
CA SER A 178 -0.74 -9.83 -21.56
C SER A 178 -0.66 -8.32 -21.32
N ASP A 179 -0.76 -7.87 -20.07
CA ASP A 179 -0.87 -6.46 -19.74
C ASP A 179 0.54 -5.83 -19.56
N PRO A 180 0.73 -4.56 -19.96
CA PRO A 180 2.03 -3.91 -19.87
C PRO A 180 2.46 -3.68 -18.41
N LYS A 181 3.73 -3.98 -18.13
CA LYS A 181 4.36 -3.84 -16.81
C LYS A 181 5.39 -2.71 -16.83
N ASP A 182 5.25 -1.75 -15.93
CA ASP A 182 6.22 -0.66 -15.74
C ASP A 182 7.41 -1.12 -14.88
N PRO A 183 8.64 -1.19 -15.40
CA PRO A 183 9.78 -1.56 -14.59
C PRO A 183 10.10 -0.45 -13.56
N TYR A 184 10.96 -0.76 -12.59
CA TYR A 184 11.42 0.17 -11.56
C TYR A 184 11.88 1.52 -12.14
N SER A 185 12.63 1.52 -13.23
CA SER A 185 13.13 2.72 -13.90
C SER A 185 12.03 3.63 -14.44
N ALA A 186 10.79 3.15 -14.58
CA ALA A 186 9.66 3.97 -14.99
C ALA A 186 9.22 4.99 -13.94
N THR A 187 9.74 4.93 -12.71
CA THR A 187 9.51 5.94 -11.65
C THR A 187 10.27 7.24 -11.93
N ARG A 188 11.26 7.24 -12.84
CA ARG A 188 12.01 8.45 -13.23
C ARG A 188 11.06 9.53 -13.76
N GLY A 189 11.19 10.75 -13.25
CA GLY A 189 10.35 11.90 -13.61
C GLY A 189 8.86 11.80 -13.25
N ARG A 190 8.41 10.74 -12.56
CA ARG A 190 7.04 10.60 -12.08
C ARG A 190 6.76 11.39 -10.81
N THR A 191 5.51 11.83 -10.67
CA THR A 191 4.97 12.35 -9.40
C THR A 191 4.91 11.23 -8.36
N THR A 192 4.78 11.60 -7.09
CA THR A 192 4.65 10.67 -5.96
C THR A 192 3.57 9.61 -6.21
N HIS A 193 2.35 10.03 -6.53
CA HIS A 193 1.24 9.13 -6.85
C HIS A 193 1.52 8.19 -8.04
N MET A 194 2.17 8.67 -9.10
CA MET A 194 2.46 7.84 -10.28
C MET A 194 3.60 6.85 -10.02
N GLY A 195 4.60 7.25 -9.22
CA GLY A 195 5.66 6.34 -8.77
C GLY A 195 5.13 5.30 -7.79
N GLY A 196 4.23 5.69 -6.88
CA GLY A 196 3.54 4.76 -5.98
C GLY A 196 2.68 3.75 -6.70
N ALA A 197 2.02 4.14 -7.79
CA ALA A 197 1.30 3.18 -8.63
C ALA A 197 2.23 2.12 -9.27
N ILE A 198 3.49 2.47 -9.56
CA ILE A 198 4.49 1.49 -10.02
C ILE A 198 4.83 0.52 -8.88
N TRP A 199 5.10 1.03 -7.66
CA TRP A 199 5.34 0.20 -6.48
C TRP A 199 4.18 -0.74 -6.16
N ALA A 200 2.95 -0.22 -6.11
CA ALA A 200 1.74 -1.02 -5.93
C ALA A 200 1.62 -2.10 -7.00
N GLY A 201 1.96 -1.77 -8.25
CA GLY A 201 1.98 -2.73 -9.35
C GLY A 201 3.05 -3.81 -9.22
N VAL A 202 4.19 -3.55 -8.55
CA VAL A 202 5.19 -4.57 -8.20
C VAL A 202 4.64 -5.51 -7.14
N LEU A 203 4.08 -4.95 -6.07
CA LEU A 203 3.54 -5.74 -4.98
C LEU A 203 2.27 -6.51 -5.38
N TYR A 204 1.56 -6.08 -6.42
CA TYR A 204 0.46 -6.83 -7.00
C TYR A 204 0.93 -8.12 -7.68
N GLU A 205 2.14 -8.13 -8.27
CA GLU A 205 2.77 -9.36 -8.76
C GLU A 205 3.15 -10.29 -7.60
N VAL A 206 3.68 -9.75 -6.50
CA VAL A 206 3.97 -10.53 -5.28
C VAL A 206 2.67 -11.19 -4.79
N PHE A 207 1.60 -10.41 -4.64
CA PHE A 207 0.29 -10.91 -4.22
C PHE A 207 -0.19 -12.06 -5.10
N TRP A 208 -0.19 -11.90 -6.42
CA TRP A 208 -0.67 -12.95 -7.32
C TRP A 208 0.25 -14.16 -7.40
N ASN A 209 1.57 -14.00 -7.27
CA ASN A 209 2.49 -15.14 -7.20
C ASN A 209 2.14 -16.03 -5.99
N LEU A 210 1.87 -15.41 -4.84
CA LEU A 210 1.51 -16.13 -3.63
C LEU A 210 0.11 -16.75 -3.72
N VAL A 211 -0.87 -16.03 -4.26
CA VAL A 211 -2.24 -16.56 -4.46
C VAL A 211 -2.24 -17.73 -5.44
N ASP A 212 -1.50 -17.66 -6.55
CA ASP A 212 -1.42 -18.73 -7.53
C ASP A 212 -0.75 -19.99 -6.93
N ARG A 213 0.22 -19.81 -6.02
CA ARG A 213 0.95 -20.90 -5.36
C ARG A 213 0.18 -21.53 -4.20
N LEU A 214 -0.43 -20.72 -3.32
CA LEU A 214 -0.97 -21.14 -2.02
C LEU A 214 -2.52 -21.11 -1.96
N GLY A 215 -3.15 -20.58 -3.01
CA GLY A 215 -4.59 -20.35 -3.04
C GLY A 215 -5.02 -19.09 -2.29
N PHE A 216 -6.32 -18.81 -2.34
CA PHE A 216 -6.96 -17.64 -1.74
C PHE A 216 -7.82 -18.03 -0.55
N ASP A 217 -7.69 -17.31 0.57
CA ASP A 217 -8.58 -17.37 1.73
C ASP A 217 -9.70 -16.31 1.60
N PRO A 218 -10.99 -16.69 1.53
CA PRO A 218 -12.08 -15.72 1.55
C PRO A 218 -12.17 -14.91 2.85
N ASP A 219 -11.60 -15.40 3.95
CA ASP A 219 -11.60 -14.71 5.23
C ASP A 219 -10.27 -13.98 5.47
N TRP A 220 -10.24 -12.68 5.20
CA TRP A 220 -9.08 -11.84 5.48
C TRP A 220 -8.78 -11.71 6.98
N MET A 221 -9.74 -11.99 7.86
CA MET A 221 -9.52 -11.94 9.31
C MET A 221 -8.83 -13.21 9.84
N SER A 222 -8.68 -14.25 9.02
CA SER A 222 -8.05 -15.50 9.44
C SER A 222 -6.56 -15.32 9.77
N GLY A 223 -5.90 -14.35 9.12
CA GLY A 223 -4.46 -14.18 9.21
C GLY A 223 -3.66 -15.41 8.77
N ASN A 224 -4.29 -16.32 8.01
CA ASN A 224 -3.70 -17.63 7.72
C ASN A 224 -2.47 -17.52 6.81
N VAL A 225 -1.28 -17.74 7.36
CA VAL A 225 -0.01 -17.66 6.61
C VAL A 225 0.18 -18.80 5.58
N GLU A 226 -0.69 -19.81 5.57
CA GLU A 226 -0.70 -20.87 4.55
C GLU A 226 -1.43 -20.47 3.26
N ARG A 227 -2.09 -19.30 3.23
CA ARG A 227 -2.86 -18.81 2.08
C ARG A 227 -2.21 -17.55 1.50
N GLY A 228 -2.23 -17.44 0.17
CA GLY A 228 -1.40 -16.47 -0.54
C GLY A 228 -1.78 -15.02 -0.29
N ASN A 229 -3.07 -14.71 -0.22
CA ASN A 229 -3.56 -13.35 -0.03
C ASN A 229 -3.30 -12.82 1.40
N THR A 230 -3.61 -13.63 2.41
CA THR A 230 -3.37 -13.32 3.82
C THR A 230 -1.87 -13.28 4.12
N LEU A 231 -1.07 -14.21 3.59
CA LEU A 231 0.38 -14.19 3.71
C LEU A 231 0.99 -12.94 3.05
N ALA A 232 0.55 -12.58 1.85
CA ALA A 232 1.03 -11.38 1.15
C ALA A 232 0.83 -10.13 2.01
N LEU A 233 -0.38 -9.93 2.54
CA LEU A 233 -0.67 -8.80 3.43
C LEU A 233 0.23 -8.81 4.67
N TRP A 234 0.45 -9.98 5.27
CA TRP A 234 1.31 -10.12 6.44
C TRP A 234 2.77 -9.72 6.16
N ILE A 235 3.39 -10.29 5.12
CA ILE A 235 4.80 -10.00 4.80
C ILE A 235 4.99 -8.54 4.38
N ILE A 236 4.00 -7.92 3.74
CA ILE A 236 4.05 -6.51 3.35
C ILE A 236 4.01 -5.60 4.59
N ILE A 237 3.10 -5.86 5.53
CA ILE A 237 2.99 -5.07 6.77
C ILE A 237 4.24 -5.24 7.64
N VAL A 238 4.76 -6.46 7.75
CA VAL A 238 6.03 -6.71 8.47
C VAL A 238 7.21 -6.06 7.74
N GLY A 239 7.22 -6.08 6.40
CA GLY A 239 8.22 -5.38 5.59
C GLY A 239 8.26 -3.87 5.88
N MET A 240 7.10 -3.21 5.99
CA MET A 240 7.04 -1.79 6.38
C MET A 240 7.67 -1.53 7.75
N ARG A 241 7.57 -2.48 8.69
CA ARG A 241 8.14 -2.36 10.04
C ARG A 241 9.66 -2.60 10.07
N LEU A 242 10.16 -3.46 9.19
CA LEU A 242 11.57 -3.81 9.12
C LEU A 242 12.40 -2.75 8.37
N GLN A 243 11.78 -2.03 7.45
CA GLN A 243 12.50 -1.09 6.60
C GLN A 243 13.01 0.14 7.37
N PRO A 244 14.14 0.72 6.94
CA PRO A 244 14.70 1.91 7.57
C PRO A 244 13.83 3.15 7.35
N CYS A 245 14.16 4.24 8.04
CA CYS A 245 13.60 5.56 7.77
C CYS A 245 14.05 6.08 6.40
N LEU A 246 13.18 6.80 5.68
CA LEU A 246 13.42 7.27 4.30
C LEU A 246 13.87 6.15 3.35
N PRO A 247 13.13 5.03 3.27
CA PRO A 247 13.53 3.87 2.49
C PRO A 247 13.48 4.16 0.98
N THR A 248 14.44 3.58 0.26
CA THR A 248 14.37 3.38 -1.19
C THR A 248 13.49 2.18 -1.53
N PHE A 249 13.10 2.02 -2.80
CA PHE A 249 12.39 0.81 -3.28
C PHE A 249 13.23 -0.46 -3.04
N LEU A 250 14.56 -0.35 -3.12
CA LEU A 250 15.47 -1.45 -2.81
C LEU A 250 15.40 -1.81 -1.33
N ASN A 251 15.40 -0.81 -0.43
CA ASN A 251 15.24 -1.06 1.01
C ASN A 251 13.89 -1.71 1.34
N ALA A 252 12.81 -1.24 0.71
CA ALA A 252 11.47 -1.79 0.92
C ALA A 252 11.37 -3.23 0.38
N ARG A 253 11.92 -3.52 -0.81
CA ARG A 253 12.06 -4.88 -1.36
C ARG A 253 12.77 -5.80 -0.37
N ASP A 254 13.96 -5.39 0.06
CA ASP A 254 14.81 -6.22 0.93
C ASP A 254 14.13 -6.49 2.28
N SER A 255 13.37 -5.53 2.79
CA SER A 255 12.60 -5.69 4.03
C SER A 255 11.42 -6.66 3.88
N ILE A 256 10.77 -6.69 2.72
CA ILE A 256 9.71 -7.68 2.40
C ILE A 256 10.33 -9.08 2.24
N LEU A 257 11.51 -9.19 1.62
CA LEU A 257 12.24 -10.44 1.52
C LEU A 257 12.68 -10.95 2.89
N GLN A 258 13.19 -10.07 3.76
CA GLN A 258 13.50 -10.40 5.14
C GLN A 258 12.25 -10.86 5.92
N ALA A 259 11.12 -10.17 5.78
CA ALA A 259 9.85 -10.60 6.36
C ALA A 259 9.44 -11.99 5.84
N THR A 260 9.66 -12.25 4.56
CA THR A 260 9.39 -13.54 3.92
C THR A 260 10.25 -14.66 4.50
N GLU A 261 11.55 -14.43 4.70
CA GLU A 261 12.47 -15.39 5.31
C GLU A 261 12.09 -15.71 6.76
N ILE A 262 11.61 -14.72 7.52
CA ILE A 262 11.17 -14.90 8.91
C ILE A 262 9.86 -15.71 8.98
N ILE A 263 8.90 -15.40 8.10
CA ILE A 263 7.52 -15.91 8.24
C ILE A 263 7.33 -17.21 7.46
N GLN A 264 7.76 -17.25 6.20
CA GLN A 264 7.55 -18.39 5.31
C GLN A 264 8.67 -18.49 4.27
N PRO A 265 9.88 -18.94 4.64
CA PRO A 265 11.04 -18.96 3.75
C PRO A 265 10.84 -19.79 2.47
N ALA A 266 9.91 -20.74 2.48
CA ALA A 266 9.57 -21.60 1.33
C ALA A 266 9.03 -20.83 0.11
N ILE A 267 8.52 -19.60 0.28
CA ILE A 267 8.00 -18.75 -0.81
C ILE A 267 9.01 -17.67 -1.28
N LEU A 268 10.22 -17.65 -0.74
CA LEU A 268 11.19 -16.59 -0.99
C LEU A 268 11.45 -16.36 -2.48
N CYS A 269 11.53 -17.44 -3.28
CA CYS A 269 11.75 -17.33 -4.71
C CYS A 269 10.51 -16.85 -5.50
N ASP A 270 9.30 -17.08 -5.00
CA ASP A 270 8.09 -16.49 -5.59
C ASP A 270 8.10 -14.97 -5.45
N VAL A 271 8.50 -14.49 -4.26
CA VAL A 271 8.60 -13.05 -3.97
C VAL A 271 9.73 -12.41 -4.79
N TRP A 272 10.91 -13.04 -4.84
CA TRP A 272 12.01 -12.58 -5.70
C TRP A 272 11.60 -12.50 -7.17
N SER A 273 10.84 -13.49 -7.67
CA SER A 273 10.42 -13.51 -9.07
C SER A 273 9.47 -12.35 -9.42
N ALA A 274 8.59 -11.93 -8.51
CA ALA A 274 7.75 -10.76 -8.71
C ALA A 274 8.56 -9.45 -8.78
N PHE A 275 9.56 -9.30 -7.89
CA PHE A 275 10.44 -8.13 -7.93
C PHE A 275 11.29 -8.11 -9.20
N ALA A 276 11.92 -9.24 -9.55
CA ALA A 276 12.72 -9.36 -10.76
C ALA A 276 11.92 -9.07 -12.02
N ASP A 277 10.69 -9.58 -12.14
CA ASP A 277 9.79 -9.34 -13.28
C ASP A 277 9.44 -7.85 -13.49
N ARG A 278 9.64 -7.02 -12.46
CA ARG A 278 9.32 -5.59 -12.47
C ARG A 278 10.56 -4.70 -12.32
N GLY A 279 11.75 -5.22 -12.62
CA GLY A 279 13.00 -4.44 -12.62
C GLY A 279 13.64 -4.23 -11.24
N LEU A 280 13.17 -4.94 -10.21
CA LEU A 280 13.69 -4.90 -8.83
C LEU A 280 14.45 -6.19 -8.46
N GLY A 281 15.01 -6.89 -9.44
CA GLY A 281 15.83 -8.08 -9.25
C GLY A 281 17.14 -7.83 -8.50
N ALA A 282 17.92 -8.88 -8.27
CA ALA A 282 19.11 -8.85 -7.43
C ALA A 282 20.21 -7.88 -7.92
N ASP A 283 20.20 -7.54 -9.21
CA ASP A 283 21.11 -6.61 -9.89
C ASP A 283 20.55 -5.18 -10.01
N ALA A 284 19.35 -4.92 -9.48
CA ALA A 284 18.78 -3.57 -9.44
C ALA A 284 19.57 -2.71 -8.46
N HIS A 285 19.88 -1.48 -8.87
CA HIS A 285 20.70 -0.57 -8.07
C HIS A 285 20.35 0.89 -8.37
N LEU A 286 20.80 1.79 -7.51
CA LEU A 286 20.69 3.23 -7.71
C LEU A 286 22.02 3.79 -8.22
N VAL A 287 21.95 4.71 -9.18
CA VAL A 287 23.11 5.47 -9.66
C VAL A 287 22.88 6.96 -9.43
N GLN A 288 23.95 7.75 -9.30
CA GLN A 288 23.81 9.20 -9.24
C GLN A 288 23.31 9.74 -10.57
N GLY A 289 22.26 10.56 -10.53
CA GLY A 289 21.75 11.32 -11.65
C GLY A 289 22.55 12.60 -11.88
N ASN A 290 22.19 13.32 -12.95
CA ASN A 290 22.75 14.63 -13.23
C ASN A 290 22.34 15.62 -12.13
N VAL A 291 23.32 16.29 -11.54
CA VAL A 291 23.10 17.31 -10.50
C VAL A 291 22.90 18.67 -11.18
N SER A 292 21.75 19.31 -10.92
CA SER A 292 21.51 20.72 -11.24
C SER A 292 22.02 21.63 -10.12
N ALA A 293 22.38 22.87 -10.46
CA ALA A 293 22.77 23.89 -9.48
C ALA A 293 21.67 24.26 -8.47
N THR A 294 20.43 23.84 -8.74
CA THR A 294 19.25 24.06 -7.89
C THR A 294 18.87 22.86 -7.04
N ASP A 295 19.57 21.73 -7.19
CA ASP A 295 19.22 20.51 -6.46
C ASP A 295 19.71 20.60 -5.02
N THR A 296 18.80 20.37 -4.07
CA THR A 296 19.10 20.33 -2.64
C THR A 296 19.62 18.96 -2.18
N GLU A 297 19.51 17.94 -3.04
CA GLU A 297 20.00 16.57 -2.83
C GLU A 297 20.51 15.96 -4.15
N VAL A 298 21.43 14.99 -4.07
CA VAL A 298 21.90 14.27 -5.26
C VAL A 298 20.79 13.34 -5.75
N PRO A 299 20.22 13.55 -6.95
CA PRO A 299 19.09 12.75 -7.41
C PRO A 299 19.56 11.33 -7.72
N LEU A 300 19.14 10.35 -6.93
CA LEU A 300 19.37 8.93 -7.24
C LEU A 300 18.43 8.48 -8.37
N GLN A 301 18.98 7.72 -9.31
CA GLN A 301 18.27 7.20 -10.46
C GLN A 301 18.20 5.67 -10.39
N PRO A 302 16.99 5.08 -10.49
CA PRO A 302 16.79 3.63 -10.50
C PRO A 302 17.35 2.99 -11.76
N VAL A 303 18.14 1.93 -11.61
CA VAL A 303 18.56 1.04 -12.70
C VAL A 303 17.87 -0.30 -12.49
N ASP A 304 17.19 -0.77 -13.55
CA ASP A 304 16.47 -2.02 -13.51
C ASP A 304 17.42 -3.21 -13.35
N GLY A 305 17.00 -4.17 -12.53
CA GLY A 305 17.59 -5.50 -12.48
C GLY A 305 16.51 -6.56 -12.67
N PHE A 306 16.81 -7.61 -13.41
CA PHE A 306 15.87 -8.70 -13.70
C PHE A 306 16.40 -10.07 -13.27
N THR A 307 17.56 -10.11 -12.61
CA THR A 307 18.17 -11.36 -12.19
C THR A 307 17.58 -11.88 -10.88
N LEU A 308 17.49 -13.20 -10.77
CA LEU A 308 17.22 -13.90 -9.52
C LEU A 308 18.54 -14.18 -8.78
N PRO A 309 18.54 -14.18 -7.43
CA PRO A 309 19.70 -14.62 -6.66
C PRO A 309 20.02 -16.10 -6.94
N SER A 310 21.27 -16.51 -6.66
CA SER A 310 21.76 -17.87 -6.92
C SER A 310 20.85 -18.97 -6.38
N GLN A 311 20.33 -18.80 -5.16
CA GLN A 311 19.42 -19.73 -4.51
C GLN A 311 18.06 -19.90 -5.22
N CYS A 312 17.71 -18.98 -6.12
CA CYS A 312 16.47 -19.01 -6.91
C CYS A 312 16.73 -19.25 -8.41
N LYS A 313 17.96 -19.57 -8.84
CA LYS A 313 18.26 -19.77 -10.28
C LYS A 313 17.54 -20.96 -10.90
N GLU A 314 17.27 -22.00 -10.13
CA GLU A 314 16.51 -23.18 -10.58
C GLU A 314 14.99 -23.01 -10.40
N PHE A 315 14.55 -21.88 -9.82
CA PHE A 315 13.15 -21.58 -9.65
C PHE A 315 12.50 -21.35 -11.01
N LYS A 316 11.74 -22.34 -11.47
CA LYS A 316 10.78 -22.17 -12.54
C LYS A 316 9.54 -21.59 -11.91
N THR A 317 9.12 -20.39 -12.34
CA THR A 317 7.77 -19.91 -12.05
C THR A 317 6.81 -21.04 -12.39
N ALA A 318 5.88 -21.36 -11.48
CA ALA A 318 4.90 -22.40 -11.77
C ALA A 318 4.27 -22.08 -13.14
N PRO A 319 4.21 -23.04 -14.08
CA PRO A 319 3.66 -22.77 -15.39
C PRO A 319 2.26 -22.18 -15.17
N MET A 320 2.02 -21.01 -15.76
CA MET A 320 0.72 -20.33 -15.73
C MET A 320 -0.37 -21.38 -15.96
N ARG A 321 -1.10 -21.78 -14.91
CA ARG A 321 -2.22 -22.71 -15.09
C ARG A 321 -3.17 -22.01 -16.06
N GLN A 322 -3.32 -22.60 -17.24
CA GLN A 322 -4.09 -22.02 -18.35
C GLN A 322 -5.52 -21.75 -17.92
#